data_AF-A0A534GIS1-F1
#
_entry.id   AF-A0A534GIS1-F1
#
_cell.length_a   1.000
_cell.length_b   1.000
_cell.length_c   1.000
_cell.angle_alpha   90.00
_cell.angle_beta   90.00
_cell.angle_gamma   90.00
#
_symmetry.space_group_name_H-M   'P 1'
#
loop_
_entity.id
_entity.type
_entity.pdbx_description
1 polymer ?
#
loop_
_entity_poly.entity_id
_entity_poly.type
_entity_poly.pdbx_seq_one_letter_code
_entity_poly.pdbx_strand_id
1 'polypeptide(L)'
;MNLLGDGFVEAVDDSTLIELSKKQCKETHGRICGLALYVPVVESPGTTRIGRFGWKDQHASLLSFSGDAYLNEMGITNALFPDEVTNLCNTVSEPNNKPEADGLADIDHFTRFVRATKAPARDARQAATPAARKGEALFARIGCEICHAPTLVTAATGTVVNGGKYAIPEALGNKSFHPYSDYLLHDVGTGDGIAIAMEEHYGKKMYQIKWKNLSLENHRSSAYKLRTAPLWGVRTHPMLMHDGASLTFREAILRHRGEASDVTRHFEQLSQADQQAIVEFLKSL
;
A
#
# COMPACT_ATOMS: atom_id res chain seq x y z
N MET A 1 5.99 -8.06 -0.76
CA MET A 1 4.66 -7.44 -0.60
C MET A 1 3.68 -8.54 -0.24
N ASN A 2 2.78 -8.30 0.71
CA ASN A 2 1.83 -9.30 1.21
C ASN A 2 0.40 -8.78 0.98
N LEU A 3 -0.52 -9.67 0.57
CA LEU A 3 -1.94 -9.36 0.33
C LEU A 3 -2.81 -9.59 1.58
N LEU A 4 -2.24 -10.19 2.63
CA LEU A 4 -2.96 -10.53 3.85
C LEU A 4 -3.39 -9.27 4.62
N GLY A 5 -4.69 -9.16 4.90
CA GLY A 5 -5.28 -8.04 5.63
C GLY A 5 -5.64 -6.83 4.78
N ASP A 6 -5.46 -6.90 3.46
CA ASP A 6 -5.73 -5.78 2.56
C ASP A 6 -7.22 -5.37 2.51
N GLY A 7 -8.14 -6.23 2.95
CA GLY A 7 -9.53 -5.85 3.16
C GLY A 7 -9.69 -4.73 4.19
N PHE A 8 -8.86 -4.70 5.24
CA PHE A 8 -8.85 -3.58 6.18
C PHE A 8 -8.29 -2.31 5.53
N VAL A 9 -7.26 -2.44 4.71
CA VAL A 9 -6.63 -1.31 3.98
C VAL A 9 -7.60 -0.68 2.98
N GLU A 10 -8.32 -1.49 2.21
CA GLU A 10 -9.39 -1.01 1.32
C GLU A 10 -10.50 -0.31 2.10
N ALA A 11 -10.75 -0.71 3.35
CA ALA A 11 -11.81 -0.14 4.18
C ALA A 11 -11.40 1.16 4.92
N VAL A 12 -10.15 1.64 4.82
CA VAL A 12 -9.73 2.93 5.41
C VAL A 12 -10.31 4.11 4.63
N ASP A 13 -10.86 5.11 5.31
CA ASP A 13 -11.36 6.32 4.64
C ASP A 13 -10.21 7.15 4.02
N ASP A 14 -10.47 7.81 2.90
CA ASP A 14 -9.50 8.69 2.25
C ASP A 14 -9.10 9.85 3.16
N SER A 15 -10.02 10.36 3.99
CA SER A 15 -9.76 11.43 4.92
C SER A 15 -8.66 11.04 5.91
N THR A 16 -8.61 9.78 6.36
CA THR A 16 -7.58 9.28 7.27
C THR A 16 -6.19 9.44 6.66
N LEU A 17 -6.01 9.04 5.39
CA LEU A 17 -4.71 9.10 4.71
C LEU A 17 -4.31 10.56 4.42
N ILE A 18 -5.27 11.39 4.02
CA ILE A 18 -5.07 12.82 3.78
C ILE A 18 -4.69 13.55 5.09
N GLU A 19 -5.31 13.19 6.21
CA GLU A 19 -5.02 13.77 7.51
C GLU A 19 -3.64 13.34 8.04
N LEU A 20 -3.24 12.08 7.82
CA LEU A 20 -1.88 11.62 8.12
C LEU A 20 -0.83 12.43 7.34
N SER A 21 -1.01 12.58 6.03
CA SER A 21 -0.14 13.39 5.17
C SER A 21 0.01 14.83 5.72
N LYS A 22 -1.11 15.49 6.03
CA LYS A 22 -1.11 16.85 6.59
C LYS A 22 -0.43 16.92 7.95
N LYS A 23 -0.68 15.93 8.81
CA LYS A 23 -0.09 15.84 10.15
C LYS A 23 1.43 15.70 10.07
N GLN A 24 1.93 14.77 9.27
CA GLN A 24 3.36 14.57 9.04
C GLN A 24 4.02 15.86 8.57
N CYS A 25 3.43 16.52 7.58
CA CYS A 25 4.00 17.73 6.98
C CYS A 25 4.06 18.87 8.00
N LYS A 26 3.02 19.02 8.83
CA LYS A 26 2.97 20.03 9.89
C LYS A 26 3.96 19.74 11.00
N GLU A 27 3.99 18.53 11.54
CA GLU A 27 4.80 18.14 12.70
C GLU A 27 6.29 18.09 12.38
N THR A 28 6.65 17.82 11.13
CA THR A 28 8.04 17.77 10.68
C THR A 28 8.53 19.06 10.03
N HIS A 29 7.70 20.12 10.00
CA HIS A 29 7.98 21.39 9.33
C HIS A 29 8.34 21.22 7.85
N GLY A 30 7.58 20.39 7.13
CA GLY A 30 7.74 20.16 5.70
C GLY A 30 8.80 19.13 5.31
N ARG A 31 9.49 18.51 6.27
CA ARG A 31 10.54 17.51 5.98
C ARG A 31 9.98 16.16 5.52
N ILE A 32 8.87 15.72 6.12
CA ILE A 32 8.17 14.49 5.77
C ILE A 32 6.73 14.88 5.44
N CYS A 33 6.33 14.73 4.18
CA CYS A 33 4.99 15.04 3.71
C CYS A 33 4.57 13.92 2.75
N GLY A 34 4.02 12.82 3.29
CA GLY A 34 3.57 11.69 2.48
C GLY A 34 2.57 12.14 1.44
N LEU A 35 2.72 11.67 0.20
CA LEU A 35 1.82 12.04 -0.88
C LEU A 35 0.59 11.12 -0.86
N ALA A 36 -0.56 11.70 -0.51
CA ALA A 36 -1.87 11.06 -0.68
C ALA A 36 -2.32 11.22 -2.15
N LEU A 37 -2.04 10.19 -2.96
CA LEU A 37 -2.27 10.24 -4.40
C LEU A 37 -3.71 9.84 -4.76
N TYR A 38 -4.48 10.72 -5.40
CA TYR A 38 -5.75 10.32 -6.02
C TYR A 38 -5.50 9.50 -7.29
N VAL A 39 -5.97 8.26 -7.31
CA VAL A 39 -5.88 7.35 -8.46
C VAL A 39 -7.28 6.92 -8.92
N PRO A 40 -7.46 6.55 -10.21
CA PRO A 40 -8.70 5.98 -10.73
C PRO A 40 -9.21 4.78 -9.93
N VAL A 41 -10.53 4.71 -9.76
CA VAL A 41 -11.23 3.46 -9.40
C VAL A 41 -11.77 2.90 -10.70
N VAL A 42 -11.09 1.92 -11.29
CA VAL A 42 -11.35 1.44 -12.66
C VAL A 42 -12.75 0.83 -12.78
N GLU A 43 -13.25 0.16 -11.74
CA GLU A 43 -14.63 -0.33 -11.70
C GLU A 43 -15.70 0.76 -11.59
N SER A 44 -15.32 2.04 -11.39
CA SER A 44 -16.23 3.19 -11.35
C SER A 44 -15.65 4.38 -12.14
N PRO A 45 -15.68 4.33 -13.49
CA PRO A 45 -15.09 5.35 -14.35
C PRO A 45 -15.51 6.79 -13.99
N GLY A 46 -14.53 7.70 -13.97
CA GLY A 46 -14.71 9.09 -13.56
C GLY A 46 -14.52 9.35 -12.06
N THR A 47 -14.51 8.29 -11.25
CA THR A 47 -14.25 8.38 -9.81
C THR A 47 -12.79 8.06 -9.49
N THR A 48 -12.24 8.77 -8.51
CA THR A 48 -10.92 8.48 -7.93
C THR A 48 -11.03 8.25 -6.44
N ARG A 49 -9.99 7.66 -5.87
CA ARG A 49 -9.81 7.47 -4.44
C ARG A 49 -8.31 7.55 -4.11
N ILE A 50 -7.95 7.78 -2.85
CA ILE A 50 -6.54 7.74 -2.43
C ILE A 50 -5.98 6.34 -2.65
N GLY A 51 -4.90 6.24 -3.42
CA GLY A 51 -4.16 5.03 -3.70
C GLY A 51 -3.57 4.40 -2.43
N ARG A 52 -3.49 3.07 -2.41
CA ARG A 52 -3.03 2.28 -1.24
C ARG A 52 -2.50 0.89 -1.59
N PHE A 53 -2.55 0.51 -2.87
CA PHE A 53 -2.13 -0.78 -3.39
C PHE A 53 -1.10 -0.63 -4.51
N GLY A 54 -0.17 -1.59 -4.58
CA GLY A 54 1.03 -1.50 -5.41
C GLY A 54 2.19 -0.80 -4.71
N TRP A 55 3.35 -0.74 -5.36
CA TRP A 55 4.54 -0.06 -4.82
C TRP A 55 4.45 1.47 -4.88
N LYS A 56 3.62 2.00 -5.78
CA LYS A 56 3.45 3.44 -6.02
C LYS A 56 2.01 3.88 -5.80
N ASP A 57 1.25 3.16 -4.98
CA ASP A 57 -0.15 3.46 -4.68
C ASP A 57 -1.02 3.61 -5.94
N GLN A 58 -0.67 2.90 -7.03
CA GLN A 58 -1.35 3.05 -8.31
C GLN A 58 -2.82 2.59 -8.27
N HIS A 59 -3.25 1.80 -7.28
CA HIS A 59 -4.63 1.35 -7.13
C HIS A 59 -5.22 1.70 -5.77
N ALA A 60 -6.51 2.01 -5.75
CA ALA A 60 -7.25 2.35 -4.54
C ALA A 60 -8.32 1.32 -4.13
N SER A 61 -8.66 0.38 -5.01
CA SER A 61 -9.56 -0.73 -4.73
C SER A 61 -8.87 -2.07 -5.02
N LEU A 62 -9.30 -3.11 -4.30
CA LEU A 62 -8.79 -4.47 -4.53
C LEU A 62 -9.26 -5.04 -5.85
N LEU A 63 -10.42 -4.62 -6.37
CA LEU A 63 -10.92 -5.09 -7.66
C LEU A 63 -10.12 -4.48 -8.82
N SER A 64 -9.84 -3.16 -8.78
CA SER A 64 -8.94 -2.52 -9.74
C SER A 64 -7.55 -3.16 -9.70
N PHE A 65 -6.99 -3.34 -8.50
CA PHE A 65 -5.67 -3.96 -8.31
C PHE A 65 -5.62 -5.40 -8.83
N SER A 66 -6.65 -6.20 -8.57
CA SER A 66 -6.72 -7.60 -9.02
C SER A 66 -6.92 -7.70 -10.53
N GLY A 67 -7.78 -6.86 -11.11
CA GLY A 67 -7.97 -6.81 -12.56
C GLY A 67 -6.71 -6.38 -13.30
N ASP A 68 -5.96 -5.42 -12.75
CA ASP A 68 -4.69 -4.96 -13.29
C ASP A 68 -3.64 -6.08 -13.25
N ALA A 69 -3.50 -6.77 -12.11
CA ALA A 69 -2.57 -7.89 -11.97
C ALA A 69 -2.92 -9.05 -12.91
N TYR A 70 -4.20 -9.35 -13.12
CA TYR A 70 -4.60 -10.37 -14.10
C TYR A 70 -4.07 -10.04 -15.50
N LEU A 71 -4.18 -8.78 -15.94
CA LEU A 71 -3.65 -8.40 -17.25
C LEU A 71 -2.12 -8.36 -17.25
N ASN A 72 -1.52 -7.54 -16.38
CA ASN A 72 -0.11 -7.16 -16.48
C ASN A 72 0.86 -8.20 -15.90
N GLU A 73 0.41 -9.08 -15.00
CA GLU A 73 1.24 -10.15 -14.43
C GLU A 73 0.93 -11.52 -15.04
N MET A 74 -0.33 -11.79 -15.38
CA MET A 74 -0.78 -13.13 -15.83
C MET A 74 -1.16 -13.21 -17.32
N GLY A 75 -1.36 -12.08 -18.01
CA GLY A 75 -1.81 -12.06 -19.41
C GLY A 75 -3.29 -12.42 -19.59
N ILE A 76 -4.13 -12.13 -18.59
CA ILE A 76 -5.56 -12.45 -18.57
C ILE A 76 -6.36 -11.13 -18.63
N THR A 77 -6.96 -10.86 -19.79
CA THR A 77 -7.88 -9.74 -19.98
C THR A 77 -9.19 -9.97 -19.25
N ASN A 78 -9.80 -8.91 -18.75
CA ASN A 78 -10.99 -8.98 -17.92
C ASN A 78 -11.93 -7.79 -18.19
N ALA A 79 -13.07 -7.74 -17.50
CA ALA A 79 -14.08 -6.71 -17.74
C ALA A 79 -13.59 -5.26 -17.46
N LEU A 80 -12.59 -5.08 -16.58
CA LEU A 80 -11.99 -3.77 -16.30
C LEU A 80 -10.87 -3.43 -17.29
N PHE A 81 -10.12 -4.45 -17.71
CA PHE A 81 -8.98 -4.35 -18.63
C PHE A 81 -9.17 -5.31 -19.81
N PRO A 82 -10.01 -4.93 -20.80
CA PRO A 82 -10.42 -5.83 -21.87
C PRO A 82 -9.43 -5.89 -23.04
N ASP A 83 -8.44 -5.00 -23.08
CA ASP A 83 -7.48 -4.91 -24.17
C ASP A 83 -6.19 -5.64 -23.81
N GLU A 84 -5.72 -6.52 -24.70
CA GLU A 84 -4.40 -7.16 -24.54
C GLU A 84 -3.25 -6.15 -24.56
N VAL A 85 -2.18 -6.50 -23.83
CA VAL A 85 -0.92 -5.73 -23.83
C VAL A 85 -0.20 -5.91 -25.16
N THR A 86 -0.30 -7.10 -25.75
CA THR A 86 0.26 -7.42 -27.07
C THR A 86 -0.67 -8.34 -27.86
N ASN A 87 -0.81 -8.07 -29.16
CA ASN A 87 -1.56 -8.94 -30.08
C ASN A 87 -0.68 -10.02 -30.73
N LEU A 88 0.63 -10.05 -30.42
CA LEU A 88 1.53 -11.04 -30.98
C LEU A 88 1.18 -12.43 -30.43
N CYS A 89 0.89 -13.37 -31.33
CA CYS A 89 0.45 -14.73 -30.98
C CYS A 89 -0.84 -14.80 -30.16
N ASN A 90 -1.68 -13.74 -30.20
CA ASN A 90 -2.98 -13.78 -29.55
C ASN A 90 -3.94 -14.67 -30.37
N THR A 91 -4.39 -15.76 -29.75
CA THR A 91 -5.26 -16.77 -30.37
C THR A 91 -6.60 -16.93 -29.66
N VAL A 92 -6.82 -16.17 -28.59
CA VAL A 92 -8.05 -16.20 -27.79
C VAL A 92 -8.82 -14.89 -28.00
N SER A 93 -10.11 -14.89 -27.67
CA SER A 93 -10.94 -13.68 -27.74
C SER A 93 -11.00 -12.99 -26.39
N GLU A 94 -10.84 -11.67 -26.38
CA GLU A 94 -10.92 -10.84 -25.18
C GLU A 94 -12.37 -10.38 -24.88
N PRO A 95 -12.70 -10.11 -23.60
CA PRO A 95 -11.92 -10.48 -22.43
C PRO A 95 -11.94 -12.00 -22.22
N ASN A 96 -10.79 -12.57 -21.86
CA ASN A 96 -10.65 -14.02 -21.68
C ASN A 96 -11.04 -14.49 -20.26
N ASN A 97 -11.07 -13.59 -19.28
CA ASN A 97 -11.80 -13.77 -18.02
C ASN A 97 -13.26 -13.31 -18.16
N LYS A 98 -14.20 -14.24 -18.03
CA LYS A 98 -15.65 -14.02 -18.23
C LYS A 98 -16.43 -14.48 -16.99
N PRO A 99 -17.63 -13.92 -16.76
CA PRO A 99 -18.49 -14.39 -15.68
C PRO A 99 -18.85 -15.88 -15.81
N GLU A 100 -18.85 -16.57 -14.68
CA GLU A 100 -19.31 -17.96 -14.55
C GLU A 100 -20.81 -18.03 -14.25
N ALA A 101 -21.30 -19.23 -13.87
CA ALA A 101 -22.72 -19.49 -13.61
C ALA A 101 -23.30 -18.68 -12.44
N ASP A 102 -22.47 -18.20 -11.52
CA ASP A 102 -22.87 -17.34 -10.40
C ASP A 102 -22.88 -15.84 -10.76
N GLY A 103 -22.55 -15.51 -12.02
CA GLY A 103 -22.51 -14.14 -12.54
C GLY A 103 -21.24 -13.36 -12.16
N LEU A 104 -20.22 -14.02 -11.61
CA LEU A 104 -18.95 -13.43 -11.22
C LEU A 104 -17.81 -13.99 -12.07
N ALA A 105 -16.81 -13.16 -12.37
CA ALA A 105 -15.61 -13.61 -13.05
C ALA A 105 -14.51 -13.96 -12.02
N ASP A 106 -13.46 -14.68 -12.44
CA ASP A 106 -12.34 -15.03 -11.55
C ASP A 106 -11.76 -13.84 -10.77
N ILE A 107 -11.66 -12.65 -11.39
CA ILE A 107 -11.17 -11.44 -10.70
C ILE A 107 -12.06 -11.08 -9.50
N ASP A 108 -13.36 -11.33 -9.56
CA ASP A 108 -14.30 -11.07 -8.46
C ASP A 108 -14.08 -12.07 -7.33
N HIS A 109 -13.94 -13.36 -7.65
CA HIS A 109 -13.67 -14.41 -6.66
C HIS A 109 -12.32 -14.20 -5.99
N PHE A 110 -11.28 -13.92 -6.76
CA PHE A 110 -9.95 -13.63 -6.25
C PHE A 110 -9.94 -12.39 -5.36
N THR A 111 -10.57 -11.30 -5.81
CA THR A 111 -10.71 -10.08 -5.02
C THR A 111 -11.44 -10.35 -3.70
N ARG A 112 -12.53 -11.12 -3.73
CA ARG A 112 -13.27 -11.50 -2.50
C ARG A 112 -12.41 -12.33 -1.56
N PHE A 113 -11.63 -13.27 -2.09
CA PHE A 113 -10.70 -14.08 -1.30
C PHE A 113 -9.63 -13.20 -0.63
N VAL A 114 -8.92 -12.36 -1.39
CA VAL A 114 -7.89 -11.44 -0.87
C VAL A 114 -8.48 -10.55 0.23
N ARG A 115 -9.65 -9.97 -0.03
CA ARG A 115 -10.35 -9.10 0.91
C ARG A 115 -10.73 -9.79 2.22
N ALA A 116 -10.98 -11.11 2.20
CA ALA A 116 -11.34 -11.90 3.37
C ALA A 116 -10.13 -12.39 4.18
N THR A 117 -8.91 -12.18 3.69
CA THR A 117 -7.71 -12.61 4.39
C THR A 117 -7.50 -11.85 5.70
N LYS A 118 -7.00 -12.56 6.72
CA LYS A 118 -6.64 -11.93 8.00
C LYS A 118 -5.32 -11.19 7.86
N ALA A 119 -5.20 -10.06 8.56
CA ALA A 119 -3.92 -9.40 8.74
C ALA A 119 -2.91 -10.34 9.44
N PRO A 120 -1.60 -10.27 9.09
CA PRO A 120 -0.56 -11.01 9.79
C PRO A 120 -0.60 -10.73 11.31
N ALA A 121 -0.54 -11.79 12.11
CA ALA A 121 -0.53 -11.64 13.57
C ALA A 121 0.86 -11.22 14.06
N ARG A 122 0.91 -10.33 15.06
CA ARG A 122 2.12 -10.01 15.84
C ARG A 122 2.50 -11.22 16.70
N ASP A 123 3.79 -11.55 16.79
CA ASP A 123 4.28 -12.57 17.72
C ASP A 123 4.19 -12.05 19.16
N ALA A 124 3.19 -12.55 19.90
CA ALA A 124 2.90 -12.13 21.26
C ALA A 124 4.04 -12.45 22.25
N ARG A 125 4.80 -13.54 22.04
CA ARG A 125 5.90 -13.91 22.94
C ARG A 125 7.08 -12.96 22.74
N GLN A 126 7.44 -12.72 21.48
CA GLN A 126 8.50 -11.78 21.14
C GLN A 126 8.14 -10.36 21.59
N ALA A 127 6.91 -9.92 21.33
CA ALA A 127 6.40 -8.60 21.73
C ALA A 127 6.37 -8.40 23.27
N ALA A 128 6.25 -9.48 24.04
CA ALA A 128 6.26 -9.40 25.51
C ALA A 128 7.68 -9.22 26.10
N THR A 129 8.74 -9.43 25.32
CA THR A 129 10.12 -9.29 25.82
C THR A 129 10.45 -7.84 26.16
N PRO A 130 11.32 -7.58 27.18
CA PRO A 130 11.78 -6.23 27.49
C PRO A 130 12.46 -5.54 26.31
N ALA A 131 13.19 -6.31 25.49
CA ALA A 131 13.86 -5.79 24.30
C ALA A 131 12.88 -5.29 23.24
N ALA A 132 11.84 -6.07 22.90
CA ALA A 132 10.85 -5.66 21.92
C ALA A 132 10.02 -4.45 22.40
N ARG A 133 9.62 -4.41 23.68
CA ARG A 133 8.91 -3.24 24.25
C ARG A 133 9.76 -1.98 24.23
N LYS A 134 11.05 -2.10 24.58
CA LYS A 134 12.01 -1.00 24.45
C LYS A 134 12.16 -0.58 22.99
N GLY A 135 12.23 -1.54 22.07
CA GLY A 135 12.33 -1.32 20.64
C GLY A 135 11.16 -0.54 20.07
N GLU A 136 9.93 -0.89 20.44
CA GLU A 136 8.71 -0.18 20.04
C GLU A 136 8.71 1.27 20.53
N ALA A 137 9.08 1.50 21.80
CA ALA A 137 9.21 2.85 22.34
C ALA A 137 10.31 3.66 21.64
N LEU A 138 11.44 3.03 21.31
CA LEU A 138 12.53 3.66 20.56
C LEU A 138 12.10 3.98 19.12
N PHE A 139 11.40 3.06 18.45
CA PHE A 139 10.88 3.21 17.10
C PHE A 139 9.99 4.45 16.99
N ALA A 140 9.08 4.63 17.94
CA ALA A 140 8.27 5.84 18.08
C ALA A 140 9.15 7.08 18.32
N ARG A 141 10.01 7.02 19.34
CA ARG A 141 10.81 8.16 19.80
C ARG A 141 11.76 8.73 18.74
N ILE A 142 12.34 7.89 17.88
CA ILE A 142 13.26 8.35 16.83
C ILE A 142 12.56 8.86 15.57
N GLY A 143 11.25 8.63 15.46
CA GLY A 143 10.40 9.13 14.38
C GLY A 143 10.02 8.11 13.30
N CYS A 144 10.30 6.81 13.48
CA CYS A 144 9.90 5.81 12.47
C CYS A 144 8.38 5.76 12.29
N GLU A 145 7.62 5.98 13.37
CA GLU A 145 6.15 5.94 13.38
C GLU A 145 5.50 7.10 12.60
N ILE A 146 6.27 8.11 12.19
CA ILE A 146 5.76 9.23 11.39
C ILE A 146 5.20 8.71 10.06
N CYS A 147 5.94 7.82 9.38
CA CYS A 147 5.49 7.12 8.16
C CYS A 147 4.93 5.74 8.49
N HIS A 148 5.58 4.99 9.38
CA HIS A 148 5.12 3.66 9.81
C HIS A 148 4.06 3.75 10.90
N ALA A 149 2.93 4.42 10.59
CA ALA A 149 1.84 4.69 11.51
C ALA A 149 1.34 3.39 12.17
N PRO A 150 1.40 3.26 13.52
CA PRO A 150 1.16 1.98 14.18
C PRO A 150 -0.26 1.44 14.01
N THR A 151 -1.24 2.33 13.91
CA THR A 151 -2.66 1.97 13.95
C THR A 151 -3.43 2.78 12.91
N LEU A 152 -4.31 2.10 12.18
CA LEU A 152 -5.35 2.71 11.37
C LEU A 152 -6.71 2.19 11.81
N VAL A 153 -7.75 2.98 11.52
CA VAL A 153 -9.14 2.61 11.78
C VAL A 153 -9.88 2.58 10.46
N THR A 154 -10.61 1.50 10.20
CA THR A 154 -11.46 1.39 9.02
C THR A 154 -12.71 2.25 9.16
N ALA A 155 -13.27 2.67 8.03
CA ALA A 155 -14.53 3.40 8.01
C ALA A 155 -15.68 2.55 8.59
N ALA A 156 -16.79 3.22 8.90
CA ALA A 156 -17.92 2.56 9.52
C ALA A 156 -18.53 1.47 8.62
N THR A 157 -19.07 0.41 9.23
CA THR A 157 -19.88 -0.58 8.53
C THR A 157 -21.00 0.09 7.74
N GLY A 158 -21.20 -0.35 6.50
CA GLY A 158 -22.17 0.22 5.57
C GLY A 158 -21.67 1.45 4.81
N THR A 159 -20.50 2.01 5.15
CA THR A 159 -19.89 3.07 4.34
C THR A 159 -19.63 2.55 2.92
N VAL A 160 -20.06 3.32 1.94
CA VAL A 160 -19.93 2.97 0.52
C VAL A 160 -18.70 3.66 -0.05
N VAL A 161 -17.78 2.87 -0.59
CA VAL A 161 -16.49 3.29 -1.18
C VAL A 161 -16.40 2.85 -2.64
N ASN A 162 -15.24 3.11 -3.28
CA ASN A 162 -14.95 2.71 -4.66
C ASN A 162 -16.00 3.22 -5.66
N GLY A 163 -16.43 4.49 -5.51
CA GLY A 163 -17.42 5.10 -6.41
C GLY A 163 -18.76 4.36 -6.44
N GLY A 164 -19.21 3.84 -5.29
CA GLY A 164 -20.50 3.16 -5.18
C GLY A 164 -20.44 1.64 -5.35
N LYS A 165 -19.27 1.06 -5.61
CA LYS A 165 -19.12 -0.35 -5.98
C LYS A 165 -18.89 -1.29 -4.80
N TYR A 166 -18.58 -0.75 -3.63
CA TYR A 166 -18.32 -1.58 -2.46
C TYR A 166 -18.88 -0.95 -1.18
N ALA A 167 -19.68 -1.70 -0.43
CA ALA A 167 -20.13 -1.33 0.90
C ALA A 167 -19.34 -2.12 1.95
N ILE A 168 -18.75 -1.42 2.92
CA ILE A 168 -17.88 -2.05 3.92
C ILE A 168 -18.71 -2.96 4.84
N PRO A 169 -18.43 -4.28 4.89
CA PRO A 169 -19.19 -5.24 5.71
C PRO A 169 -18.80 -5.13 7.19
N GLU A 170 -19.60 -5.74 8.06
CA GLU A 170 -19.36 -5.77 9.51
C GLU A 170 -17.98 -6.35 9.89
N ALA A 171 -17.50 -7.33 9.12
CA ALA A 171 -16.19 -7.94 9.33
C ALA A 171 -15.03 -6.94 9.18
N LEU A 172 -15.20 -5.90 8.36
CA LEU A 172 -14.15 -4.92 8.03
C LEU A 172 -14.41 -3.53 8.60
N GLY A 173 -15.66 -3.15 8.86
CA GLY A 173 -16.01 -1.81 9.33
C GLY A 173 -15.80 -1.60 10.83
N ASN A 174 -15.45 -0.36 11.22
CA ASN A 174 -15.18 0.04 12.59
C ASN A 174 -14.10 -0.81 13.29
N LYS A 175 -13.04 -1.18 12.56
CA LYS A 175 -11.95 -2.02 13.07
C LYS A 175 -10.68 -1.20 13.21
N SER A 176 -10.08 -1.26 14.39
CA SER A 176 -8.68 -0.86 14.59
C SER A 176 -7.77 -2.00 14.13
N PHE A 177 -6.76 -1.69 13.33
CA PHE A 177 -5.75 -2.64 12.91
C PHE A 177 -4.36 -2.01 12.94
N HIS A 178 -3.31 -2.84 12.96
CA HIS A 178 -1.95 -2.38 13.26
C HIS A 178 -0.96 -2.68 12.12
N PRO A 179 -1.02 -1.92 11.01
CA PRO A 179 -0.20 -2.19 9.83
C PRO A 179 1.22 -1.65 9.96
N TYR A 180 1.46 -0.68 10.85
CA TYR A 180 2.72 0.08 10.90
C TYR A 180 3.06 0.68 9.54
N SER A 181 2.08 1.38 8.96
CA SER A 181 2.16 2.05 7.67
C SER A 181 1.03 3.07 7.56
N ASP A 182 1.35 4.19 6.94
CA ASP A 182 0.41 5.22 6.52
C ASP A 182 -0.14 5.01 5.10
N TYR A 183 0.39 4.03 4.34
CA TYR A 183 0.06 3.78 2.94
C TYR A 183 0.18 5.03 2.04
N LEU A 184 1.08 5.94 2.38
CA LEU A 184 1.39 7.12 1.57
C LEU A 184 2.68 6.91 0.78
N LEU A 185 2.87 7.72 -0.26
CA LEU A 185 4.09 7.75 -1.04
C LEU A 185 5.15 8.68 -0.42
N HIS A 186 6.32 8.13 -0.15
CA HIS A 186 7.47 8.85 0.42
C HIS A 186 8.71 8.72 -0.46
N ASP A 187 9.50 9.79 -0.54
CA ASP A 187 10.85 9.70 -1.08
C ASP A 187 11.78 9.20 0.03
N VAL A 188 12.12 7.91 -0.03
CA VAL A 188 13.08 7.27 0.89
C VAL A 188 14.47 7.10 0.25
N GLY A 189 14.75 7.85 -0.83
CA GLY A 189 15.99 7.90 -1.59
C GLY A 189 16.41 6.62 -2.30
N THR A 190 15.48 5.67 -2.42
CA THR A 190 15.66 4.45 -3.22
C THR A 190 14.68 4.38 -4.40
N GLY A 191 14.05 5.50 -4.77
CA GLY A 191 13.19 5.57 -5.97
C GLY A 191 13.84 5.00 -7.23
N ASP A 192 13.04 4.32 -8.04
CA ASP A 192 13.44 3.72 -9.33
C ASP A 192 13.45 4.73 -10.50
N GLY A 193 12.96 5.95 -10.28
CA GLY A 193 12.82 6.99 -11.32
C GLY A 193 11.66 6.74 -12.28
N ILE A 194 10.79 5.76 -12.01
CA ILE A 194 9.70 5.35 -12.88
C ILE A 194 8.39 5.86 -12.29
N ALA A 195 7.72 6.79 -12.99
CA ALA A 195 6.37 7.22 -12.59
C ALA A 195 5.34 6.10 -12.84
N ILE A 196 4.16 6.22 -12.25
CA ILE A 196 3.05 5.28 -12.51
C ILE A 196 2.72 5.29 -14.01
N ALA A 197 2.76 4.11 -14.64
CA ALA A 197 2.41 3.94 -16.04
C ALA A 197 0.89 3.99 -16.23
N MET A 198 0.36 5.19 -16.52
CA MET A 198 -1.08 5.46 -16.53
C MET A 198 -1.88 4.54 -17.49
N GLU A 199 -1.37 4.28 -18.69
CA GLU A 199 -2.06 3.45 -19.66
C GLU A 199 -2.03 1.97 -19.28
N GLU A 200 -0.90 1.51 -18.74
CA GLU A 200 -0.72 0.13 -18.27
C GLU A 200 -1.70 -0.18 -17.13
N HIS A 201 -1.81 0.71 -16.13
CA HIS A 201 -2.62 0.46 -14.94
C HIS A 201 -4.09 0.87 -15.04
N TYR A 202 -4.47 1.70 -16.02
CA TYR A 202 -5.84 2.22 -16.14
C TYR A 202 -6.46 2.01 -17.53
N GLY A 203 -5.73 1.37 -18.45
CA GLY A 203 -6.16 1.06 -19.80
C GLY A 203 -6.07 2.22 -20.80
N LYS A 204 -6.23 1.89 -22.09
CA LYS A 204 -6.09 2.82 -23.24
C LYS A 204 -7.04 4.02 -23.20
N LYS A 205 -8.15 3.90 -22.46
CA LYS A 205 -9.16 4.96 -22.30
C LYS A 205 -8.87 5.91 -21.15
N MET A 206 -7.77 5.73 -20.40
CA MET A 206 -7.42 6.55 -19.24
C MET A 206 -7.48 8.06 -19.53
N TYR A 207 -6.93 8.49 -20.67
CA TYR A 207 -6.91 9.90 -21.07
C TYR A 207 -8.21 10.41 -21.71
N GLN A 208 -9.16 9.52 -22.01
CA GLN A 208 -10.48 9.86 -22.56
C GLN A 208 -11.52 10.09 -21.46
N ILE A 209 -11.21 9.67 -20.23
CA ILE A 209 -12.09 9.79 -19.07
C ILE A 209 -11.63 10.97 -18.21
N LYS A 210 -12.58 11.80 -17.80
CA LYS A 210 -12.30 12.85 -16.81
C LYS A 210 -12.39 12.27 -15.41
N TRP A 211 -11.24 12.10 -14.77
CA TRP A 211 -11.12 11.60 -13.40
C TRP A 211 -11.16 12.76 -12.40
N LYS A 212 -12.08 12.67 -11.43
CA LYS A 212 -12.18 13.68 -10.36
C LYS A 212 -10.85 13.81 -9.61
N ASN A 213 -10.40 15.01 -9.25
CA ASN A 213 -9.23 15.26 -8.40
C ASN A 213 -7.88 14.64 -8.85
N LEU A 214 -7.80 14.03 -10.03
CA LEU A 214 -6.56 13.45 -10.54
C LEU A 214 -5.57 14.56 -10.91
N SER A 215 -4.35 14.47 -10.37
CA SER A 215 -3.24 15.36 -10.69
C SER A 215 -2.16 14.60 -11.44
N LEU A 216 -1.93 14.96 -12.71
CA LEU A 216 -0.84 14.38 -13.52
C LEU A 216 0.54 14.76 -12.95
N GLU A 217 0.67 15.92 -12.31
CA GLU A 217 1.89 16.33 -11.64
C GLU A 217 2.22 15.39 -10.47
N ASN A 218 1.22 15.09 -9.63
CA ASN A 218 1.42 14.16 -8.51
C ASN A 218 1.80 12.76 -9.02
N HIS A 219 1.19 12.28 -10.11
CA HIS A 219 1.57 11.00 -10.72
C HIS A 219 3.01 11.02 -11.25
N ARG A 220 3.47 12.11 -11.87
CA ARG A 220 4.88 12.23 -12.29
C ARG A 220 5.83 12.24 -11.08
N SER A 221 5.43 12.88 -9.98
CA SER A 221 6.24 12.93 -8.76
C SER A 221 6.42 11.57 -8.09
N SER A 222 5.58 10.57 -8.41
CA SER A 222 5.72 9.20 -7.87
C SER A 222 6.99 8.49 -8.36
N ALA A 223 7.67 9.03 -9.38
CA ALA A 223 8.93 8.49 -9.90
C ALA A 223 9.98 8.21 -8.82
N TYR A 224 10.04 9.07 -7.80
CA TYR A 224 11.02 8.96 -6.72
C TYR A 224 10.41 8.55 -5.38
N LYS A 225 9.12 8.21 -5.38
CA LYS A 225 8.40 7.86 -4.16
C LYS A 225 7.92 6.43 -4.19
N LEU A 226 7.93 5.82 -3.01
CA LEU A 226 7.43 4.47 -2.78
C LEU A 226 6.41 4.53 -1.65
N ARG A 227 5.41 3.66 -1.74
CA ARG A 227 4.44 3.44 -0.67
C ARG A 227 5.16 2.92 0.57
N THR A 228 4.81 3.46 1.73
CA THR A 228 5.21 2.86 3.01
C THR A 228 4.61 1.45 3.10
N ALA A 229 5.42 0.41 2.90
CA ALA A 229 4.95 -0.95 3.07
C ALA A 229 4.57 -1.23 4.53
N PRO A 230 3.47 -1.96 4.81
CA PRO A 230 3.10 -2.29 6.18
C PRO A 230 4.13 -3.24 6.80
N LEU A 231 4.53 -2.95 8.04
CA LEU A 231 5.51 -3.77 8.77
C LEU A 231 4.88 -4.96 9.48
N TRP A 232 3.55 -5.10 9.50
CA TRP A 232 2.93 -6.34 9.98
C TRP A 232 3.40 -7.57 9.18
N GLY A 233 3.75 -8.65 9.86
CA GLY A 233 4.36 -9.81 9.24
C GLY A 233 5.73 -9.56 8.59
N VAL A 234 6.40 -8.43 8.83
CA VAL A 234 7.72 -8.16 8.22
C VAL A 234 8.76 -9.19 8.66
N ARG A 235 8.59 -9.83 9.83
CA ARG A 235 9.46 -10.92 10.30
C ARG A 235 9.51 -12.13 9.36
N THR A 236 8.53 -12.31 8.49
CA THR A 236 8.47 -13.43 7.53
C THR A 236 9.00 -13.05 6.15
N HIS A 237 9.53 -11.84 5.96
CA HIS A 237 10.04 -11.35 4.69
C HIS A 237 11.58 -11.46 4.64
N PRO A 238 12.16 -12.31 3.77
CA PRO A 238 13.60 -12.50 3.69
C PRO A 238 14.32 -11.40 2.90
N MET A 239 13.59 -10.67 2.05
CA MET A 239 14.08 -9.57 1.23
C MET A 239 13.25 -8.32 1.54
N LEU A 240 13.93 -7.23 1.83
CA LEU A 240 13.35 -5.97 2.29
C LEU A 240 13.61 -4.86 1.28
N MET A 241 12.89 -3.74 1.46
CA MET A 241 12.76 -2.64 0.49
C MET A 241 12.05 -3.08 -0.80
N HIS A 242 11.69 -2.12 -1.65
CA HIS A 242 10.97 -2.40 -2.90
C HIS A 242 11.82 -3.16 -3.93
N ASP A 243 13.14 -3.00 -3.86
CA ASP A 243 14.11 -3.65 -4.74
C ASP A 243 14.60 -5.02 -4.24
N GLY A 244 14.18 -5.43 -3.04
CA GLY A 244 14.59 -6.69 -2.42
C GLY A 244 16.09 -6.78 -2.08
N ALA A 245 16.85 -5.69 -2.17
CA ALA A 245 18.31 -5.71 -2.04
C ALA A 245 18.81 -5.67 -0.57
N SER A 246 17.91 -5.66 0.42
CA SER A 246 18.26 -5.69 1.84
C SER A 246 17.85 -7.01 2.48
N LEU A 247 18.80 -7.66 3.16
CA LEU A 247 18.59 -8.99 3.75
C LEU A 247 18.47 -8.94 5.27
N THR A 248 18.72 -7.78 5.88
CA THR A 248 18.51 -7.55 7.32
C THR A 248 17.73 -6.27 7.59
N PHE A 249 17.01 -6.22 8.71
CA PHE A 249 16.31 -5.01 9.14
C PHE A 249 17.26 -3.81 9.30
N ARG A 250 18.47 -4.05 9.81
CA ARG A 250 19.47 -3.01 9.99
C ARG A 250 19.92 -2.43 8.64
N GLU A 251 20.20 -3.27 7.65
CA GLU A 251 20.52 -2.82 6.29
C GLU A 251 19.36 -2.00 5.70
N ALA A 252 18.12 -2.49 5.81
CA ALA A 252 16.95 -1.77 5.31
C ALA A 252 16.82 -0.38 5.97
N ILE A 253 16.90 -0.30 7.30
CA ILE A 253 16.84 0.97 8.05
C ILE A 253 17.95 1.93 7.59
N LEU A 254 19.19 1.43 7.47
CA LEU A 254 20.35 2.24 7.07
C LEU A 254 20.35 2.63 5.60
N ARG A 255 19.45 2.12 4.76
CA ARG A 255 19.26 2.55 3.36
C ARG A 255 18.20 3.63 3.18
N HIS A 256 17.37 3.89 4.19
CA HIS A 256 16.41 4.98 4.12
C HIS A 256 17.12 6.33 4.03
N ARG A 257 16.72 7.16 3.07
CA ARG A 257 17.25 8.51 2.80
C ARG A 257 16.07 9.46 2.52
N GLY A 258 16.31 10.59 1.87
CA GLY A 258 15.26 11.54 1.49
C GLY A 258 14.50 12.06 2.71
N GLU A 259 13.18 11.90 2.70
CA GLU A 259 12.30 12.27 3.81
C GLU A 259 12.65 11.54 5.11
N ALA A 260 13.19 10.32 5.03
CA ALA A 260 13.58 9.52 6.19
C ALA A 260 15.00 9.81 6.71
N SER A 261 15.79 10.67 6.05
CA SER A 261 17.21 10.90 6.38
C SER A 261 17.46 11.29 7.84
N ASP A 262 16.58 12.09 8.45
CA ASP A 262 16.73 12.52 9.84
C ASP A 262 16.47 11.36 10.81
N VAL A 263 15.45 10.56 10.54
CA VAL A 263 15.10 9.36 11.32
C VAL A 263 16.21 8.32 11.25
N THR A 264 16.80 8.12 10.06
CA THR A 264 17.95 7.23 9.90
C THR A 264 19.16 7.69 10.71
N ARG A 265 19.46 9.00 10.75
CA ARG A 265 20.55 9.54 11.59
C ARG A 265 20.28 9.34 13.07
N HIS A 266 19.03 9.51 13.52
CA HIS A 266 18.68 9.20 14.91
C HIS A 266 18.91 7.73 15.25
N PHE A 267 18.58 6.81 14.33
CA PHE A 267 18.88 5.38 14.50
C PHE A 267 20.39 5.12 14.60
N GLU A 268 21.21 5.72 13.72
CA GLU A 268 22.67 5.58 13.74
C GLU A 268 23.31 6.06 15.05
N GLN A 269 22.73 7.08 15.68
CA GLN A 269 23.20 7.65 16.96
C GLN A 269 22.82 6.80 18.20
N LEU A 270 21.88 5.86 18.06
CA LEU A 270 21.52 4.95 19.15
C LEU A 270 22.69 4.01 19.51
N SER A 271 22.72 3.56 20.77
CA SER A 271 23.64 2.49 21.16
C SER A 271 23.36 1.21 20.37
N GLN A 272 24.35 0.33 20.23
CA GLN A 272 24.14 -0.96 19.54
C GLN A 272 23.00 -1.77 20.17
N ALA A 273 22.88 -1.73 21.50
CA ALA A 273 21.80 -2.39 22.23
C ALA A 273 20.41 -1.80 21.91
N ASP A 274 20.32 -0.48 21.73
CA ASP A 274 19.07 0.20 21.37
C ASP A 274 18.68 -0.06 19.90
N GLN A 275 19.65 -0.05 18.99
CA GLN A 275 19.42 -0.45 17.60
C GLN A 275 18.95 -1.91 17.52
N GLN A 276 19.54 -2.80 18.34
CA GLN A 276 19.09 -4.19 18.42
C GLN A 276 17.69 -4.31 19.02
N ALA A 277 17.32 -3.49 20.01
CA ALA A 277 15.98 -3.49 20.57
C ALA A 277 14.91 -3.18 19.51
N ILE A 278 15.17 -2.20 18.62
CA ILE A 278 14.29 -1.92 17.47
C ILE A 278 14.18 -3.14 16.54
N VAL A 279 15.30 -3.81 16.27
CA VAL A 279 15.29 -5.05 15.47
C VAL A 279 14.44 -6.15 16.14
N GLU A 280 14.53 -6.30 17.46
CA GLU A 280 13.70 -7.26 18.21
C GLU A 280 12.21 -6.91 18.19
N PHE A 281 11.88 -5.61 18.14
CA PHE A 281 10.51 -5.15 17.90
C PHE A 281 10.02 -5.51 16.50
N LEU A 282 10.81 -5.25 15.45
CA LEU A 282 10.45 -5.61 14.07
C LEU A 282 10.29 -7.12 13.88
N LYS A 283 11.11 -7.93 14.54
CA LYS A 283 10.92 -9.40 14.59
C LYS A 283 9.62 -9.83 15.28
N SER A 284 9.03 -8.97 16.11
CA SER A 284 7.71 -9.24 16.69
C SER A 284 6.58 -9.00 15.70
N LEU A 285 6.80 -8.16 14.68
CA LEU A 285 5.78 -7.73 13.75
C LEU A 285 5.47 -8.76 12.67
#